data_AF-A0A962E5A1-F1
#
_entry.id   AF-A0A962E5A1-F1
#
_cell.length_a   1.000
_cell.length_b   1.000
_cell.length_c   1.000
_cell.angle_alpha   90.00
_cell.angle_beta   90.00
_cell.angle_gamma   90.00
#
_symmetry.space_group_name_H-M   'P 1'
#
loop_
_entity.id
_entity.type
_entity.pdbx_description
1 polymer ?
#
loop_
_entity_poly.entity_id
_entity_poly.type
_entity_poly.pdbx_seq_one_letter_code
_entity_poly.pdbx_strand_id
1 'polypeptide(L)'
;RRIAIRIDGGQAMHAFTSMQRGSFGPTLIASLAETYLNPGKFTRFARKVLGENYPQGRSELHSELGENIVAFASLGQDNPIRQLYPVTEGYGRTDALGRIANTVFGDHINAANYHQGRAPVSYPYLWNIWKFDWVQYNGSVRQPLARNIGEAMGVGAVMRMTDTYGKPLPADQRFRSSVLVDNLIDIEHTLQTLTPPRWPEDLLGAVDQARAERGRQLFEDHCQRCHGPHVADPALQRANAPLKTQPGTEWIIRVIDVEQIGTDPTAAEAFMKDRFDLSATGIDGAQVAEVLRPLLIRNLARDTRYRLSSVITARTAAGEPLGELPQLLQEYPDLDNAEQATLPTQSFAAIAAALGGLGIDSQADAVEPPSERWGCEQRCQQDWLSWNVHGAQAAIDRSVAELDVSALTEGEGLNILGLLIKRRYYQDNGIDYPTQQCLEGFGTLDLPQQIAGYKPRPLEGVWATPPFLHNGSVPTIYEMLLPPEQRRARFLVGSRDYDSERLGYVVEPDDPAEADAGFWLDTSVAGNYNSGHAFVADADSWARFGEDPQAHPLPKGVIGPLLSDEQRYELVEYLKIHRDPPTPAEFRPADCANRAPADVLAEPEIAAQSSSAGARSDAG
;
A
#
# COMPACT_ATOMS: atom_id res chain seq x y z
N ARG A 1 26.19 -5.17 27.86
CA ARG A 1 25.89 -6.38 27.05
C ARG A 1 25.09 -5.90 25.85
N ARG A 2 25.54 -6.12 24.60
CA ARG A 2 24.69 -5.87 23.41
C ARG A 2 23.77 -7.08 23.21
N ILE A 3 22.49 -6.85 22.96
CA ILE A 3 21.48 -7.89 22.71
C ILE A 3 20.86 -7.58 21.34
N ALA A 4 20.79 -8.57 20.46
CA ALA A 4 20.13 -8.43 19.17
C ALA A 4 18.66 -8.86 19.28
N ILE A 5 17.76 -8.03 18.77
CA ILE A 5 16.32 -8.33 18.68
C ILE A 5 15.99 -8.54 17.20
N ARG A 6 15.27 -9.62 16.89
CA ARG A 6 14.71 -9.88 15.56
C ARG A 6 13.23 -9.50 15.58
N ILE A 7 12.84 -8.62 14.67
CA ILE A 7 11.46 -8.19 14.48
C ILE A 7 10.99 -8.75 13.13
N ASP A 8 10.13 -9.76 13.16
CA ASP A 8 9.56 -10.31 11.94
C ASP A 8 8.60 -9.30 11.29
N GLY A 9 8.77 -9.10 9.98
CA GLY A 9 8.04 -8.10 9.19
C GLY A 9 8.35 -6.64 9.53
N GLY A 10 9.37 -6.36 10.35
CA GLY A 10 9.91 -5.02 10.53
C GLY A 10 10.69 -4.52 9.30
N GLN A 11 11.09 -3.25 9.33
CA GLN A 11 11.85 -2.65 8.22
C GLN A 11 13.25 -3.27 8.12
N ALA A 12 13.65 -3.65 6.91
CA ALA A 12 14.97 -4.25 6.68
C ALA A 12 16.04 -3.16 6.55
N MET A 13 16.93 -3.03 7.53
CA MET A 13 18.04 -2.07 7.47
C MET A 13 19.20 -2.57 6.60
N HIS A 14 18.93 -2.83 5.32
CA HIS A 14 19.91 -3.13 4.29
C HIS A 14 19.87 -2.07 3.18
N ALA A 15 20.94 -1.98 2.39
CA ALA A 15 21.00 -1.20 1.15
C ALA A 15 21.16 -2.19 -0.01
N PHE A 16 20.07 -2.81 -0.48
CA PHE A 16 20.19 -3.92 -1.44
C PHE A 16 20.63 -3.46 -2.83
N THR A 17 20.29 -2.22 -3.17
CA THR A 17 20.65 -1.46 -4.38
C THR A 17 22.02 -0.80 -4.27
N SER A 18 22.72 -0.91 -3.13
CA SER A 18 24.06 -0.36 -3.03
C SER A 18 25.06 -1.31 -3.69
N MET A 19 25.81 -0.78 -4.67
CA MET A 19 26.98 -1.46 -5.25
C MET A 19 28.29 -1.12 -4.52
N GLN A 20 28.21 -0.48 -3.36
CA GLN A 20 29.38 -0.26 -2.51
C GLN A 20 29.86 -1.57 -1.88
N ARG A 21 31.18 -1.68 -1.68
CA ARG A 21 31.79 -2.86 -1.06
C ARG A 21 31.15 -3.16 0.29
N GLY A 22 30.76 -4.42 0.51
CA GLY A 22 30.14 -4.88 1.76
C GLY A 22 28.61 -4.79 1.78
N SER A 23 28.00 -4.12 0.79
CA SER A 23 26.54 -4.16 0.58
C SER A 23 26.09 -5.48 -0.05
N PHE A 24 24.78 -5.71 -0.09
CA PHE A 24 24.18 -6.99 -0.48
C PHE A 24 24.56 -7.41 -1.91
N GLY A 25 24.35 -6.55 -2.90
CA GLY A 25 24.59 -6.87 -4.32
C GLY A 25 26.03 -7.36 -4.60
N PRO A 26 27.07 -6.58 -4.26
CA PRO A 26 28.45 -7.00 -4.46
C PRO A 26 28.83 -8.26 -3.67
N THR A 27 28.27 -8.44 -2.47
CA THR A 27 28.51 -9.63 -1.64
C THR A 27 27.86 -10.88 -2.24
N LEU A 28 26.65 -10.74 -2.80
CA LEU A 28 25.96 -11.81 -3.52
C LEU A 28 26.74 -12.20 -4.78
N ILE A 29 27.12 -11.24 -5.62
CA ILE A 29 27.91 -11.49 -6.84
C ILE A 29 29.23 -12.18 -6.49
N ALA A 30 29.96 -11.68 -5.47
CA ALA A 30 31.19 -12.31 -5.02
C ALA A 30 30.97 -13.75 -4.52
N SER A 31 29.87 -14.00 -3.80
CA SER A 31 29.51 -15.33 -3.30
C SER A 31 29.13 -16.30 -4.42
N LEU A 32 28.42 -15.81 -5.45
CA LEU A 32 28.08 -16.59 -6.64
C LEU A 32 29.32 -16.89 -7.47
N ALA A 33 30.17 -15.89 -7.73
CA ALA A 33 31.44 -16.06 -8.45
C ALA A 33 32.38 -17.05 -7.74
N GLU A 34 32.51 -16.92 -6.42
CA GLU A 34 33.29 -17.86 -5.61
C GLU A 34 32.69 -19.27 -5.62
N THR A 35 31.35 -19.39 -5.69
CA THR A 35 30.69 -20.70 -5.87
C THR A 35 30.97 -21.28 -7.25
N TYR A 36 30.95 -20.46 -8.30
CA TYR A 36 31.19 -20.86 -9.69
C TYR A 36 32.65 -21.27 -9.95
N LEU A 37 33.61 -20.53 -9.40
CA LEU A 37 35.05 -20.73 -9.65
C LEU A 37 35.68 -21.80 -8.76
N ASN A 38 35.13 -22.07 -7.57
CA ASN A 38 35.68 -23.04 -6.63
C ASN A 38 35.01 -24.42 -6.81
N PRO A 39 35.74 -25.45 -7.31
CA PRO A 39 35.13 -26.75 -7.63
C PRO A 39 34.50 -27.44 -6.41
N GLY A 40 35.05 -27.23 -5.22
CA GLY A 40 34.53 -27.80 -3.97
C GLY A 40 33.22 -27.14 -3.54
N LYS A 41 33.14 -25.81 -3.63
CA LYS A 41 31.90 -25.06 -3.34
C LYS A 41 30.82 -25.38 -4.38
N PHE A 42 31.17 -25.37 -5.67
CA PHE A 42 30.24 -25.75 -6.73
C PHE A 42 29.71 -27.17 -6.54
N THR A 43 30.57 -28.13 -6.19
CA THR A 43 30.12 -29.52 -5.95
C THR A 43 29.11 -29.60 -4.81
N ARG A 44 29.33 -28.86 -3.71
CA ARG A 44 28.38 -28.81 -2.59
C ARG A 44 27.06 -28.15 -2.99
N PHE A 45 27.11 -27.06 -3.76
CA PHE A 45 25.95 -26.37 -4.31
C PHE A 45 25.17 -27.29 -5.26
N ALA A 46 25.82 -27.86 -6.27
CA ALA A 46 25.21 -28.71 -7.28
C ALA A 46 24.55 -29.96 -6.69
N ARG A 47 25.13 -30.60 -5.67
CA ARG A 47 24.49 -31.73 -4.98
C ARG A 47 23.19 -31.35 -4.27
N LYS A 48 23.13 -30.14 -3.69
CA LYS A 48 21.92 -29.65 -3.02
C LYS A 48 20.83 -29.28 -4.02
N VAL A 49 21.20 -28.61 -5.10
CA VAL A 49 20.25 -28.13 -6.12
C VAL A 49 19.72 -29.28 -6.97
N LEU A 50 20.59 -30.17 -7.45
CA LEU A 50 20.20 -31.25 -8.34
C LEU A 50 19.62 -32.47 -7.61
N GLY A 51 19.95 -32.66 -6.33
CA GLY A 51 19.51 -33.81 -5.55
C GLY A 51 19.84 -35.14 -6.23
N GLU A 52 18.81 -35.93 -6.54
CA GLU A 52 18.91 -37.22 -7.23
C GLU A 52 19.45 -37.11 -8.66
N ASN A 53 19.35 -35.93 -9.30
CA ASN A 53 19.84 -35.67 -10.66
C ASN A 53 21.35 -35.38 -10.71
N TYR A 54 22.07 -35.44 -9.58
CA TYR A 54 23.52 -35.33 -9.55
C TYR A 54 24.17 -36.70 -9.83
N PRO A 55 25.17 -36.80 -10.74
CA PRO A 55 25.89 -35.71 -11.38
C PRO A 55 25.37 -35.29 -12.77
N GLN A 56 24.30 -35.89 -13.29
CA GLN A 56 23.85 -35.74 -14.68
C GLN A 56 23.61 -34.26 -15.07
N GLY A 57 22.99 -33.45 -14.21
CA GLY A 57 22.73 -32.02 -14.46
C GLY A 57 23.88 -31.06 -14.11
N ARG A 58 25.05 -31.58 -13.70
CA ARG A 58 26.13 -30.75 -13.12
C ARG A 58 26.69 -29.71 -14.09
N SER A 59 26.89 -30.08 -15.36
CA SER A 59 27.48 -29.18 -16.36
C SER A 59 26.51 -28.08 -16.77
N GLU A 60 25.23 -28.43 -16.93
CA GLU A 60 24.16 -27.49 -17.27
C GLU A 60 23.99 -26.46 -16.16
N LEU A 61 23.85 -26.91 -14.90
CA LEU A 61 23.80 -26.02 -13.73
C LEU A 61 25.02 -25.10 -13.62
N HIS A 62 26.21 -25.56 -14.04
CA HIS A 62 27.40 -24.72 -14.05
C HIS A 62 27.26 -23.59 -15.09
N SER A 63 26.85 -23.94 -16.31
CA SER A 63 26.58 -22.96 -17.38
C SER A 63 25.52 -21.95 -16.96
N GLU A 64 24.38 -22.41 -16.45
CA GLU A 64 23.28 -21.56 -15.99
C GLU A 64 23.71 -20.65 -14.85
N LEU A 65 24.52 -21.13 -13.90
CA LEU A 65 25.06 -20.28 -12.84
C LEU A 65 25.97 -19.18 -13.42
N GLY A 66 26.78 -19.51 -14.43
CA GLY A 66 27.61 -18.54 -15.14
C GLY A 66 26.77 -17.47 -15.84
N GLU A 67 25.73 -17.88 -16.56
CA GLU A 67 24.78 -16.98 -17.23
C GLU A 67 24.06 -16.08 -16.22
N ASN A 68 23.62 -16.61 -15.09
CA ASN A 68 23.01 -15.84 -14.01
C ASN A 68 23.99 -14.82 -13.40
N ILE A 69 25.26 -15.17 -13.20
CA ILE A 69 26.27 -14.21 -12.72
C ILE A 69 26.45 -13.06 -13.72
N VAL A 70 26.51 -13.36 -15.02
CA VAL A 70 26.60 -12.33 -16.07
C VAL A 70 25.33 -11.48 -16.09
N ALA A 71 24.15 -12.09 -16.00
CA ALA A 71 22.88 -11.39 -15.91
C ALA A 71 22.87 -10.43 -14.71
N PHE A 72 23.17 -10.90 -13.50
CA PHE A 72 23.24 -10.03 -12.31
C PHE A 72 24.28 -8.92 -12.42
N ALA A 73 25.43 -9.17 -13.06
CA ALA A 73 26.45 -8.14 -13.25
C ALA A 73 26.09 -7.11 -14.35
N SER A 74 25.23 -7.50 -15.30
CA SER A 74 24.83 -6.67 -16.45
C SER A 74 23.47 -5.98 -16.29
N LEU A 75 22.57 -6.55 -15.48
CA LEU A 75 21.33 -5.97 -14.98
C LEU A 75 21.69 -4.89 -13.95
N GLY A 76 22.34 -3.84 -14.44
CA GLY A 76 22.69 -2.68 -13.65
C GLY A 76 21.44 -1.87 -13.36
N GLN A 77 20.65 -2.29 -12.37
CA GLN A 77 19.75 -1.38 -11.66
C GLN A 77 20.52 -0.18 -11.08
N ASP A 78 21.84 -0.28 -10.98
CA ASP A 78 22.77 0.83 -10.75
C ASP A 78 23.88 0.84 -11.81
N ASN A 79 23.54 0.74 -13.10
CA ASN A 79 24.56 0.90 -14.14
C ASN A 79 25.24 2.27 -13.96
N PRO A 80 26.52 2.33 -13.54
CA PRO A 80 27.18 3.59 -13.20
C PRO A 80 27.35 4.50 -14.42
N ILE A 81 27.14 3.96 -15.64
CA ILE A 81 27.14 4.70 -16.89
C ILE A 81 25.88 5.56 -17.05
N ARG A 82 24.71 5.10 -16.57
CA ARG A 82 23.41 5.77 -16.80
C ARG A 82 23.08 6.84 -15.76
N GLN A 83 23.67 6.76 -14.55
CA GLN A 83 23.47 7.74 -13.46
C GLN A 83 21.99 8.04 -13.14
N LEU A 84 21.13 7.02 -13.19
CA LEU A 84 19.67 7.17 -13.00
C LEU A 84 19.27 7.50 -11.56
N TYR A 85 20.11 7.20 -10.58
CA TYR A 85 19.80 7.37 -9.15
C TYR A 85 20.77 8.36 -8.50
N PRO A 86 20.58 9.68 -8.70
CA PRO A 86 21.48 10.71 -8.17
C PRO A 86 21.40 10.87 -6.64
N VAL A 87 20.30 10.44 -6.02
CA VAL A 87 20.14 10.45 -4.56
C VAL A 87 20.55 9.10 -4.01
N THR A 88 21.52 9.09 -3.09
CA THR A 88 21.92 7.83 -2.43
C THR A 88 20.81 7.36 -1.50
N GLU A 89 20.25 6.19 -1.77
CA GLU A 89 19.10 5.65 -1.02
C GLU A 89 19.49 5.29 0.42
N GLY A 90 20.68 4.70 0.61
CA GLY A 90 21.20 4.32 1.92
C GLY A 90 20.52 3.07 2.51
N TYR A 91 20.69 2.86 3.82
CA TYR A 91 20.11 1.70 4.51
C TYR A 91 18.61 1.90 4.78
N GLY A 92 17.82 0.85 4.58
CA GLY A 92 16.39 0.86 4.95
C GLY A 92 15.48 1.56 3.95
N ARG A 93 16.02 2.05 2.84
CA ARG A 93 15.28 2.84 1.84
C ARG A 93 15.62 2.43 0.42
N THR A 94 14.69 2.70 -0.49
CA THR A 94 14.87 2.61 -1.94
C THR A 94 13.79 3.42 -2.66
N ASP A 95 14.08 3.94 -3.86
CA ASP A 95 13.10 4.50 -4.77
C ASP A 95 12.38 3.35 -5.49
N ALA A 96 11.53 2.62 -4.75
CA ALA A 96 10.97 1.35 -5.18
C ALA A 96 10.14 1.49 -6.46
N LEU A 97 9.23 2.46 -6.49
CA LEU A 97 8.37 2.70 -7.65
C LEU A 97 9.22 3.14 -8.86
N GLY A 98 10.09 4.14 -8.69
CA GLY A 98 10.94 4.61 -9.79
C GLY A 98 11.86 3.51 -10.33
N ARG A 99 12.33 2.59 -9.48
CA ARG A 99 13.09 1.40 -9.90
C ARG A 99 12.26 0.39 -10.66
N ILE A 100 11.04 0.10 -10.19
CA ILE A 100 10.10 -0.77 -10.92
C ILE A 100 9.82 -0.15 -12.28
N ALA A 101 9.47 1.14 -12.33
CA ALA A 101 9.16 1.85 -13.57
C ALA A 101 10.34 1.86 -14.55
N ASN A 102 11.56 2.16 -14.08
CA ASN A 102 12.76 2.10 -14.93
C ASN A 102 13.06 0.68 -15.44
N THR A 103 12.85 -0.36 -14.62
CA THR A 103 13.05 -1.75 -15.04
C THR A 103 12.00 -2.13 -16.08
N VAL A 104 10.73 -1.86 -15.79
CA VAL A 104 9.59 -2.31 -16.57
C VAL A 104 9.45 -1.52 -17.87
N PHE A 105 9.56 -0.19 -17.83
CA PHE A 105 9.37 0.66 -19.00
C PHE A 105 10.69 0.96 -19.71
N GLY A 106 11.79 1.06 -18.98
CA GLY A 106 13.12 1.35 -19.51
C GLY A 106 13.85 0.12 -20.04
N ASP A 107 14.07 -0.90 -19.19
CA ASP A 107 14.84 -2.10 -19.58
C ASP A 107 14.01 -3.04 -20.46
N HIS A 108 12.74 -3.29 -20.13
CA HIS A 108 11.92 -4.29 -20.83
C HIS A 108 11.17 -3.77 -22.07
N ILE A 109 11.02 -2.45 -22.24
CA ILE A 109 10.21 -1.85 -23.32
C ILE A 109 11.06 -0.91 -24.18
N ASN A 110 11.48 0.24 -23.65
CA ASN A 110 12.20 1.26 -24.41
C ASN A 110 13.10 2.11 -23.51
N ALA A 111 14.38 2.21 -23.84
CA ALA A 111 15.34 3.03 -23.10
C ALA A 111 14.98 4.54 -23.04
N ALA A 112 14.10 5.04 -23.91
CA ALA A 112 13.59 6.41 -23.81
C ALA A 112 12.71 6.66 -22.57
N ASN A 113 12.21 5.60 -21.93
CA ASN A 113 11.35 5.67 -20.76
C ASN A 113 12.11 5.79 -19.43
N TYR A 114 13.44 5.88 -19.43
CA TYR A 114 14.17 6.07 -18.17
C TYR A 114 13.90 7.45 -17.57
N HIS A 115 13.61 7.46 -16.28
CA HIS A 115 13.55 8.66 -15.45
C HIS A 115 14.59 8.61 -14.34
N GLN A 116 14.91 9.78 -13.78
CA GLN A 116 15.81 9.86 -12.63
C GLN A 116 15.06 9.45 -11.35
N GLY A 117 15.52 8.39 -10.71
CA GLY A 117 15.07 7.98 -9.37
C GLY A 117 15.72 8.84 -8.29
N ARG A 118 14.93 9.71 -7.67
CA ARG A 118 15.38 10.72 -6.68
C ARG A 118 14.54 10.70 -5.41
N ALA A 119 13.68 9.69 -5.25
CA ALA A 119 12.66 9.65 -4.22
C ALA A 119 12.77 8.40 -3.34
N PRO A 120 13.90 8.18 -2.64
CA PRO A 120 14.04 7.02 -1.77
C PRO A 120 12.99 7.03 -0.64
N VAL A 121 12.19 5.98 -0.59
CA VAL A 121 11.23 5.74 0.50
C VAL A 121 11.72 4.58 1.36
N SER A 122 11.38 4.59 2.65
CA SER A 122 11.67 3.49 3.57
C SER A 122 10.98 2.20 3.14
N TYR A 123 11.50 1.04 3.51
CA TYR A 123 10.72 -0.19 3.42
C TYR A 123 9.54 -0.11 4.41
N PRO A 124 8.29 -0.36 4.00
CA PRO A 124 7.19 -0.42 4.95
C PRO A 124 7.27 -1.71 5.80
N TYR A 125 6.88 -1.63 7.07
CA TYR A 125 6.68 -2.83 7.90
C TYR A 125 5.38 -3.55 7.56
N LEU A 126 5.34 -4.87 7.71
CA LEU A 126 4.40 -5.76 7.03
C LEU A 126 3.22 -6.24 7.89
N TRP A 127 3.25 -6.08 9.21
CA TRP A 127 2.11 -6.49 10.03
C TRP A 127 0.87 -5.64 9.74
N ASN A 128 -0.29 -6.28 9.83
CA ASN A 128 -1.62 -5.70 9.54
C ASN A 128 -1.84 -5.20 8.10
N ILE A 129 -0.88 -5.25 7.17
CA ILE A 129 -1.06 -4.66 5.82
C ILE A 129 -2.19 -5.31 5.03
N TRP A 130 -2.48 -6.59 5.28
CA TRP A 130 -3.59 -7.32 4.66
C TRP A 130 -4.98 -6.81 5.08
N LYS A 131 -5.04 -6.04 6.18
CA LYS A 131 -6.26 -5.38 6.64
C LYS A 131 -6.51 -4.07 5.89
N PHE A 132 -5.49 -3.46 5.29
CA PHE A 132 -5.59 -2.14 4.68
C PHE A 132 -6.27 -2.23 3.30
N ASP A 133 -7.19 -1.31 3.02
CA ASP A 133 -7.80 -1.17 1.69
C ASP A 133 -6.84 -0.59 0.64
N TRP A 134 -5.84 0.20 1.08
CA TRP A 134 -4.76 0.77 0.28
C TRP A 134 -3.39 0.58 0.94
N VAL A 135 -2.40 0.19 0.13
CA VAL A 135 -1.01 -0.04 0.57
C VAL A 135 -0.01 0.78 -0.26
N GLN A 136 1.28 0.61 0.03
CA GLN A 136 2.38 1.50 -0.40
C GLN A 136 2.27 2.90 0.21
N TYR A 137 3.36 3.69 0.18
CA TYR A 137 3.36 4.99 0.85
C TYR A 137 2.36 5.97 0.26
N ASN A 138 2.16 5.93 -1.06
CA ASN A 138 1.20 6.77 -1.78
C ASN A 138 -0.23 6.23 -1.79
N GLY A 139 -0.48 5.05 -1.19
CA GLY A 139 -1.81 4.42 -1.22
C GLY A 139 -2.25 4.03 -2.63
N SER A 140 -1.34 3.64 -3.53
CA SER A 140 -1.66 3.50 -4.95
C SER A 140 -2.24 2.15 -5.38
N VAL A 141 -2.18 1.13 -4.53
CA VAL A 141 -2.61 -0.24 -4.87
C VAL A 141 -3.51 -0.81 -3.77
N ARG A 142 -4.61 -1.46 -4.17
CA ARG A 142 -5.53 -2.18 -3.26
C ARG A 142 -5.32 -3.69 -3.28
N GLN A 143 -5.08 -4.23 -4.48
CA GLN A 143 -5.07 -5.66 -4.70
C GLN A 143 -3.68 -6.27 -4.39
N PRO A 144 -3.58 -7.24 -3.45
CA PRO A 144 -2.31 -7.85 -3.07
C PRO A 144 -1.52 -8.49 -4.21
N LEU A 145 -2.18 -9.26 -5.09
CA LEU A 145 -1.45 -9.94 -6.17
C LEU A 145 -0.87 -8.95 -7.19
N ALA A 146 -1.63 -7.93 -7.59
CA ALA A 146 -1.13 -6.87 -8.46
C ALA A 146 0.09 -6.15 -7.86
N ARG A 147 0.01 -5.78 -6.57
CA ARG A 147 1.14 -5.21 -5.83
C ARG A 147 2.37 -6.10 -5.94
N ASN A 148 2.23 -7.37 -5.60
CA ASN A 148 3.34 -8.31 -5.53
C ASN A 148 3.95 -8.63 -6.90
N ILE A 149 3.14 -8.63 -7.98
CA ILE A 149 3.66 -8.73 -9.34
C ILE A 149 4.56 -7.53 -9.65
N GLY A 150 4.11 -6.31 -9.36
CA GLY A 150 4.92 -5.10 -9.57
C GLY A 150 6.23 -5.13 -8.77
N GLU A 151 6.17 -5.53 -7.50
CA GLU A 151 7.35 -5.68 -6.64
C GLU A 151 8.32 -6.74 -7.17
N ALA A 152 7.82 -7.90 -7.62
CA ALA A 152 8.62 -8.96 -8.22
C ALA A 152 9.36 -8.48 -9.48
N MET A 153 8.68 -7.69 -10.34
CA MET A 153 9.30 -7.07 -11.51
C MET A 153 10.43 -6.11 -11.12
N GLY A 154 10.25 -5.35 -10.03
CA GLY A 154 11.27 -4.45 -9.51
C GLY A 154 12.52 -5.12 -8.96
N VAL A 155 12.46 -6.41 -8.60
CA VAL A 155 13.60 -7.15 -8.00
C VAL A 155 14.14 -8.27 -8.88
N GLY A 156 13.78 -8.29 -10.16
CA GLY A 156 14.42 -9.13 -11.17
C GLY A 156 13.52 -10.11 -11.92
N ALA A 157 12.19 -10.09 -11.69
CA ALA A 157 11.30 -10.79 -12.61
C ALA A 157 11.33 -10.11 -13.99
N VAL A 158 11.44 -10.92 -15.03
CA VAL A 158 11.56 -10.45 -16.41
C VAL A 158 10.26 -10.63 -17.16
N MET A 159 9.96 -9.70 -18.04
CA MET A 159 8.85 -9.79 -18.97
C MET A 159 9.33 -9.23 -20.30
N ARG A 160 9.32 -10.05 -21.35
CA ARG A 160 9.73 -9.61 -22.67
C ARG A 160 8.53 -9.04 -23.41
N MET A 161 8.63 -7.80 -23.85
CA MET A 161 7.56 -7.12 -24.59
C MET A 161 7.91 -6.85 -26.05
N THR A 162 9.19 -6.75 -26.34
CA THR A 162 9.71 -6.48 -27.68
C THR A 162 10.64 -7.58 -28.18
N ASP A 163 10.78 -7.67 -29.50
CA ASP A 163 11.82 -8.47 -30.13
C ASP A 163 13.20 -7.80 -30.02
N THR A 164 14.25 -8.46 -30.51
CA THR A 164 15.62 -7.93 -30.45
C THR A 164 15.81 -6.63 -31.28
N TYR A 165 14.83 -6.27 -32.11
CA TYR A 165 14.82 -5.05 -32.91
C TYR A 165 13.89 -3.97 -32.33
N GLY A 166 13.32 -4.19 -31.13
CA GLY A 166 12.43 -3.24 -30.47
C GLY A 166 10.99 -3.23 -31.02
N LYS A 167 10.60 -4.20 -31.85
CA LYS A 167 9.21 -4.33 -32.32
C LYS A 167 8.37 -5.11 -31.32
N PRO A 168 7.04 -4.88 -31.24
CA PRO A 168 6.20 -5.65 -30.35
C PRO A 168 6.27 -7.15 -30.67
N LEU A 169 6.30 -7.99 -29.64
CA LEU A 169 6.12 -9.43 -29.82
C LEU A 169 4.73 -9.75 -30.40
N PRO A 170 4.58 -10.92 -31.05
CA PRO A 170 3.26 -11.43 -31.44
C PRO A 170 2.27 -11.41 -30.27
N ALA A 171 1.00 -11.12 -30.55
CA ALA A 171 -0.01 -10.90 -29.51
C ALA A 171 -0.14 -12.08 -28.53
N ASP A 172 0.01 -13.30 -29.03
CA ASP A 172 -0.02 -14.55 -28.29
C ASP A 172 1.24 -14.82 -27.44
N GLN A 173 2.27 -13.98 -27.52
CA GLN A 173 3.52 -14.11 -26.74
C GLN A 173 3.70 -12.99 -25.72
N ARG A 174 2.94 -11.89 -25.82
CA ARG A 174 3.05 -10.74 -24.91
C ARG A 174 2.59 -11.08 -23.49
N PHE A 175 3.13 -10.34 -22.52
CA PHE A 175 2.81 -10.35 -21.09
C PHE A 175 3.16 -11.62 -20.32
N ARG A 176 3.84 -12.59 -20.94
CA ARG A 176 4.45 -13.70 -20.21
C ARG A 176 5.60 -13.16 -19.38
N SER A 177 5.55 -13.41 -18.08
CA SER A 177 6.56 -12.98 -17.12
C SER A 177 7.17 -14.18 -16.39
N SER A 178 8.33 -13.98 -15.79
CA SER A 178 8.96 -14.95 -14.89
C SER A 178 8.44 -14.84 -13.45
N VAL A 179 7.31 -14.16 -13.22
CA VAL A 179 6.75 -13.98 -11.88
C VAL A 179 6.20 -15.32 -11.37
N LEU A 180 6.61 -15.69 -10.16
CA LEU A 180 6.19 -16.92 -9.49
C LEU A 180 4.92 -16.67 -8.67
N VAL A 181 3.76 -16.63 -9.33
CA VAL A 181 2.47 -16.26 -8.71
C VAL A 181 2.14 -17.11 -7.47
N ASP A 182 2.35 -18.42 -7.53
CA ASP A 182 2.08 -19.32 -6.39
C ASP A 182 2.91 -18.94 -5.15
N ASN A 183 4.18 -18.57 -5.33
CA ASN A 183 5.02 -18.11 -4.23
C ASN A 183 4.55 -16.76 -3.67
N LEU A 184 4.01 -15.88 -4.51
CA LEU A 184 3.45 -14.60 -4.05
C LEU A 184 2.21 -14.81 -3.19
N ILE A 185 1.39 -15.82 -3.50
CA ILE A 185 0.22 -16.20 -2.71
C ILE A 185 0.66 -16.75 -1.35
N ASP A 186 1.66 -17.63 -1.31
CA ASP A 186 2.21 -18.17 -0.06
C ASP A 186 2.75 -17.06 0.87
N ILE A 187 3.41 -16.05 0.28
CA ILE A 187 3.87 -14.86 1.01
C ILE A 187 2.67 -14.12 1.60
N GLU A 188 1.64 -13.79 0.81
CA GLU A 188 0.47 -13.06 1.33
C GLU A 188 -0.24 -13.81 2.46
N HIS A 189 -0.44 -15.12 2.33
CA HIS A 189 -1.04 -15.94 3.38
C HIS A 189 -0.19 -15.94 4.65
N THR A 190 1.14 -15.95 4.51
CA THR A 190 2.04 -15.83 5.66
C THR A 190 1.89 -14.47 6.34
N LEU A 191 1.83 -13.37 5.57
CA LEU A 191 1.66 -12.02 6.10
C LEU A 191 0.34 -11.81 6.86
N GLN A 192 -0.70 -12.57 6.53
CA GLN A 192 -1.98 -12.54 7.25
C GLN A 192 -1.88 -13.05 8.69
N THR A 193 -0.85 -13.85 9.00
CA THR A 193 -0.59 -14.38 10.35
C THR A 193 0.34 -13.49 11.19
N LEU A 194 0.96 -12.50 10.56
CA LEU A 194 1.98 -11.67 11.20
C LEU A 194 1.36 -10.69 12.21
N THR A 195 1.87 -10.73 13.44
CA THR A 195 1.42 -9.85 14.53
C THR A 195 2.40 -8.71 14.80
N PRO A 196 1.93 -7.51 15.17
CA PRO A 196 2.81 -6.44 15.61
C PRO A 196 3.67 -6.83 16.82
N PRO A 197 4.95 -6.40 16.88
CA PRO A 197 5.85 -6.75 17.99
C PRO A 197 5.43 -6.07 19.30
N ARG A 198 5.53 -6.82 20.40
CA ARG A 198 5.33 -6.29 21.76
C ARG A 198 6.61 -5.61 22.25
N TRP A 199 6.47 -4.50 22.99
CA TRP A 199 7.59 -3.90 23.71
C TRP A 199 8.17 -4.88 24.73
N PRO A 200 9.46 -5.26 24.62
CA PRO A 200 10.08 -6.20 25.53
C PRO A 200 10.62 -5.47 26.77
N GLU A 201 9.80 -5.32 27.81
CA GLU A 201 10.18 -4.61 29.05
C GLU A 201 11.42 -5.20 29.74
N ASP A 202 11.67 -6.50 29.57
CA ASP A 202 12.84 -7.19 30.09
C ASP A 202 14.15 -6.79 29.38
N LEU A 203 14.06 -6.26 28.16
CA LEU A 203 15.20 -5.84 27.34
C LEU A 203 15.34 -4.32 27.24
N LEU A 204 14.22 -3.61 27.02
CA LEU A 204 14.20 -2.17 26.72
C LEU A 204 13.69 -1.32 27.89
N GLY A 205 13.42 -1.94 29.04
CA GLY A 205 13.01 -1.27 30.26
C GLY A 205 11.49 -1.23 30.45
N ALA A 206 11.09 -1.13 31.72
CA ALA A 206 9.70 -1.09 32.13
C ALA A 206 8.98 0.16 31.59
N VAL A 207 7.68 0.01 31.32
CA VAL A 207 6.84 1.11 30.84
C VAL A 207 6.24 1.84 32.05
N ASP A 208 6.35 3.18 32.05
CA ASP A 208 5.62 4.03 32.99
C ASP A 208 4.13 4.09 32.59
N GLN A 209 3.32 3.25 33.25
CA GLN A 209 1.90 3.11 32.98
C GLN A 209 1.11 4.41 33.18
N ALA A 210 1.47 5.22 34.18
CA ALA A 210 0.76 6.47 34.46
C ALA A 210 1.05 7.52 33.39
N ARG A 211 2.29 7.55 32.89
CA ARG A 211 2.69 8.40 31.78
C ARG A 211 2.08 7.93 30.45
N ALA A 212 2.08 6.63 30.19
CA ALA A 212 1.46 6.05 29.00
C ALA A 212 -0.05 6.33 28.94
N GLU A 213 -0.75 6.34 30.07
CA GLU A 213 -2.19 6.69 30.11
C GLU A 213 -2.45 8.16 29.75
N ARG A 214 -1.57 9.09 30.14
CA ARG A 214 -1.67 10.50 29.68
C ARG A 214 -1.35 10.62 28.19
N GLY A 215 -0.36 9.85 27.72
CA GLY A 215 -0.04 9.73 26.29
C GLY A 215 -1.18 9.16 25.46
N ARG A 216 -1.98 8.24 26.01
CA ARG A 216 -3.17 7.70 25.36
C ARG A 216 -4.18 8.80 25.05
N GLN A 217 -4.45 9.69 26.01
CA GLN A 217 -5.38 10.81 25.81
C GLN A 217 -4.90 11.73 24.69
N LEU A 218 -3.61 12.11 24.71
CA LEU A 218 -3.01 12.92 23.64
C LEU A 218 -3.08 12.23 22.27
N PHE A 219 -2.88 10.92 22.23
CA PHE A 219 -2.98 10.15 20.99
C PHE A 219 -4.40 10.14 20.42
N GLU A 220 -5.40 9.94 21.28
CA GLU A 220 -6.81 9.96 20.89
C GLU A 220 -7.22 11.34 20.37
N ASP A 221 -6.75 12.41 21.04
CA ASP A 221 -7.09 13.80 20.70
C ASP A 221 -6.41 14.30 19.42
N HIS A 222 -5.18 13.84 19.12
CA HIS A 222 -4.34 14.45 18.08
C HIS A 222 -3.84 13.51 16.99
N CYS A 223 -3.85 12.19 17.20
CA CYS A 223 -3.18 11.23 16.31
C CYS A 223 -4.17 10.25 15.67
N GLN A 224 -5.09 9.70 16.45
CA GLN A 224 -5.95 8.58 16.06
C GLN A 224 -6.84 8.92 14.87
N ARG A 225 -7.25 10.18 14.71
CA ARG A 225 -8.06 10.61 13.56
C ARG A 225 -7.38 10.33 12.23
N CYS A 226 -6.05 10.44 12.14
CA CYS A 226 -5.32 10.16 10.90
C CYS A 226 -4.77 8.74 10.88
N HIS A 227 -4.18 8.28 11.97
CA HIS A 227 -3.51 6.98 12.02
C HIS A 227 -4.48 5.80 12.13
N GLY A 228 -5.72 6.06 12.55
CA GLY A 228 -6.73 5.03 12.74
C GLY A 228 -6.38 4.06 13.88
N PRO A 229 -6.74 2.78 13.75
CA PRO A 229 -7.34 2.15 12.58
C PRO A 229 -8.81 2.57 12.38
N HIS A 230 -9.19 2.85 11.13
CA HIS A 230 -10.57 3.14 10.74
C HIS A 230 -11.20 1.88 10.19
N VAL A 231 -11.87 1.12 11.04
CA VAL A 231 -12.51 -0.14 10.65
C VAL A 231 -13.65 0.14 9.67
N ALA A 232 -13.65 -0.54 8.53
CA ALA A 232 -14.73 -0.46 7.56
C ALA A 232 -16.01 -1.06 8.15
N ASP A 233 -17.15 -0.42 7.91
CA ASP A 233 -18.44 -1.04 8.20
C ASP A 233 -18.67 -2.26 7.25
N PRO A 234 -19.57 -3.19 7.61
CA PRO A 234 -19.80 -4.38 6.82
C PRO A 234 -20.23 -4.13 5.36
N ALA A 235 -20.94 -3.03 5.07
CA ALA A 235 -21.37 -2.71 3.72
C ALA A 235 -20.20 -2.20 2.87
N LEU A 236 -19.34 -1.35 3.45
CA LEU A 236 -18.12 -0.89 2.78
C LEU A 236 -17.12 -2.03 2.58
N GLN A 237 -16.93 -2.89 3.58
CA GLN A 237 -16.08 -4.08 3.45
C GLN A 237 -16.59 -5.00 2.32
N ARG A 238 -17.90 -5.24 2.23
CA ARG A 238 -18.49 -6.03 1.14
C ARG A 238 -18.24 -5.41 -0.24
N ALA A 239 -18.29 -4.08 -0.36
CA ALA A 239 -18.01 -3.41 -1.61
C ALA A 239 -16.51 -3.44 -1.99
N ASN A 240 -15.63 -3.30 -1.01
CA ASN A 240 -14.18 -3.25 -1.22
C ASN A 240 -13.54 -4.62 -1.43
N ALA A 241 -13.90 -5.58 -0.57
CA ALA A 241 -13.28 -6.88 -0.43
C ALA A 241 -14.34 -7.93 -0.05
N PRO A 242 -15.23 -8.34 -0.97
CA PRO A 242 -16.39 -9.19 -0.67
C PRO A 242 -16.02 -10.55 -0.08
N LEU A 243 -14.84 -11.11 -0.40
CA LEU A 243 -14.40 -12.40 0.15
C LEU A 243 -13.76 -12.27 1.54
N LYS A 244 -13.61 -11.04 2.05
CA LYS A 244 -13.25 -10.78 3.44
C LYS A 244 -14.52 -10.84 4.28
N THR A 245 -14.89 -12.05 4.73
CA THR A 245 -16.20 -12.31 5.35
C THR A 245 -16.29 -11.97 6.83
N GLN A 246 -15.15 -11.84 7.52
CA GLN A 246 -15.14 -11.56 8.96
C GLN A 246 -15.23 -10.06 9.21
N PRO A 247 -16.17 -9.58 10.03
CA PRO A 247 -16.26 -8.16 10.39
C PRO A 247 -14.96 -7.65 11.02
N GLY A 248 -14.64 -6.38 10.79
CA GLY A 248 -13.51 -5.73 11.45
C GLY A 248 -12.14 -6.02 10.85
N THR A 249 -12.09 -6.71 9.71
CA THR A 249 -10.83 -7.14 9.07
C THR A 249 -10.41 -6.27 7.89
N GLU A 250 -11.24 -5.30 7.48
CA GLU A 250 -10.91 -4.25 6.51
C GLU A 250 -10.77 -2.91 7.24
N TRP A 251 -9.66 -2.22 7.02
CA TRP A 251 -9.31 -0.92 7.59
C TRP A 251 -9.10 0.08 6.47
N ILE A 252 -9.78 1.21 6.59
CA ILE A 252 -9.76 2.30 5.62
C ILE A 252 -8.54 3.17 5.84
N ILE A 253 -7.70 3.24 4.83
CA ILE A 253 -6.48 4.03 4.77
C ILE A 253 -6.75 5.24 3.88
N ARG A 254 -6.76 6.43 4.50
CA ARG A 254 -6.96 7.70 3.78
C ARG A 254 -5.62 8.33 3.43
N VAL A 255 -5.32 8.46 2.15
CA VAL A 255 -4.12 9.18 1.68
C VAL A 255 -4.28 10.67 1.98
N ILE A 256 -3.28 11.27 2.61
CA ILE A 256 -3.23 12.71 2.89
C ILE A 256 -2.46 13.39 1.76
N ASP A 257 -3.07 14.41 1.17
CA ASP A 257 -2.42 15.24 0.15
C ASP A 257 -1.06 15.75 0.65
N VAL A 258 -0.06 15.72 -0.22
CA VAL A 258 1.32 16.04 0.12
C VAL A 258 1.49 17.49 0.58
N GLU A 259 0.69 18.41 0.05
CA GLU A 259 0.66 19.80 0.49
C GLU A 259 0.04 19.94 1.88
N GLN A 260 -0.95 19.11 2.22
CA GLN A 260 -1.57 19.11 3.54
C GLN A 260 -0.61 18.54 4.60
N ILE A 261 0.02 17.38 4.35
CA ILE A 261 0.94 16.75 5.30
C ILE A 261 2.31 17.44 5.35
N GLY A 262 2.73 18.09 4.26
CA GLY A 262 3.96 18.90 4.15
C GLY A 262 5.28 18.13 4.25
N THR A 263 5.24 16.80 4.19
CA THR A 263 6.45 15.95 4.13
C THR A 263 7.08 16.02 2.75
N ASP A 264 8.29 15.45 2.58
CA ASP A 264 9.01 15.50 1.31
C ASP A 264 8.10 15.14 0.11
N PRO A 265 7.93 16.03 -0.88
CA PRO A 265 6.98 15.81 -1.97
C PRO A 265 7.51 14.96 -3.11
N THR A 266 8.81 14.62 -3.11
CA THR A 266 9.50 14.12 -4.30
C THR A 266 8.90 12.81 -4.81
N ALA A 267 8.58 11.86 -3.92
CA ALA A 267 7.98 10.59 -4.33
C ALA A 267 6.54 10.76 -4.83
N ALA A 268 5.72 11.49 -4.07
CA ALA A 268 4.33 11.76 -4.43
C ALA A 268 4.19 12.54 -5.76
N GLU A 269 5.07 13.50 -6.02
CA GLU A 269 5.06 14.27 -7.25
C GLU A 269 5.57 13.48 -8.46
N ALA A 270 6.65 12.71 -8.32
CA ALA A 270 7.19 11.89 -9.40
C ALA A 270 6.12 10.91 -9.92
N PHE A 271 5.43 10.25 -9.01
CA PHE A 271 4.34 9.32 -9.31
C PHE A 271 3.23 9.93 -10.20
N MET A 272 2.95 11.23 -10.03
CA MET A 272 1.92 11.95 -10.77
C MET A 272 2.42 12.62 -12.05
N LYS A 273 3.71 12.98 -12.12
CA LYS A 273 4.28 13.84 -13.17
C LYS A 273 5.10 13.08 -14.21
N ASP A 274 5.74 11.98 -13.84
CA ASP A 274 6.54 11.21 -14.78
C ASP A 274 5.63 10.51 -15.80
N ARG A 275 6.11 10.39 -17.04
CA ARG A 275 5.33 9.90 -18.18
C ARG A 275 6.09 8.82 -18.92
N PHE A 276 5.38 7.76 -19.30
CA PHE A 276 5.94 6.57 -19.91
C PHE A 276 5.21 6.21 -21.21
N ASP A 277 6.00 5.89 -22.24
CA ASP A 277 5.51 5.47 -23.55
C ASP A 277 5.52 3.95 -23.66
N LEU A 278 4.33 3.35 -23.68
CA LEU A 278 4.14 1.90 -23.82
C LEU A 278 3.84 1.50 -25.27
N SER A 279 3.84 2.41 -26.24
CA SER A 279 3.46 2.13 -27.63
C SER A 279 4.30 1.02 -28.28
N ALA A 280 5.58 0.90 -27.89
CA ALA A 280 6.49 -0.14 -28.38
C ALA A 280 6.04 -1.57 -28.02
N THR A 281 5.19 -1.73 -27.00
CA THR A 281 4.59 -3.02 -26.62
C THR A 281 3.48 -3.48 -27.57
N GLY A 282 2.99 -2.59 -28.43
CA GLY A 282 1.81 -2.79 -29.26
C GLY A 282 0.49 -2.79 -28.48
N ILE A 283 0.49 -2.38 -27.21
CA ILE A 283 -0.74 -2.09 -26.46
C ILE A 283 -1.41 -0.87 -27.13
N ASP A 284 -2.72 -0.93 -27.25
CA ASP A 284 -3.55 0.19 -27.70
C ASP A 284 -4.66 0.48 -26.68
N GLY A 285 -5.36 1.61 -26.89
CA GLY A 285 -6.45 2.02 -26.01
C GLY A 285 -7.60 1.01 -25.96
N ALA A 286 -7.81 0.20 -27.01
CA ALA A 286 -8.85 -0.83 -27.02
C ALA A 286 -8.51 -1.97 -26.05
N GLN A 287 -7.26 -2.43 -26.07
CA GLN A 287 -6.78 -3.45 -25.14
C GLN A 287 -6.78 -2.97 -23.69
N VAL A 288 -6.42 -1.70 -23.43
CA VAL A 288 -6.52 -1.09 -22.09
C VAL A 288 -7.98 -1.02 -21.64
N ALA A 289 -8.89 -0.55 -22.50
CA ALA A 289 -10.30 -0.49 -22.20
C ALA A 289 -10.89 -1.87 -21.90
N GLU A 290 -10.46 -2.92 -22.59
CA GLU A 290 -10.94 -4.29 -22.40
C GLU A 290 -10.64 -4.82 -20.99
N VAL A 291 -9.48 -4.47 -20.41
CA VAL A 291 -9.10 -4.95 -19.07
C VAL A 291 -9.57 -4.03 -17.94
N LEU A 292 -9.58 -2.72 -18.15
CA LEU A 292 -9.88 -1.75 -17.09
C LEU A 292 -11.37 -1.48 -16.93
N ARG A 293 -12.11 -1.37 -18.05
CA ARG A 293 -13.54 -1.01 -18.02
C ARG A 293 -14.39 -1.99 -17.20
N PRO A 294 -14.22 -3.33 -17.31
CA PRO A 294 -15.01 -4.26 -16.47
C PRO A 294 -14.79 -4.04 -14.97
N LEU A 295 -13.56 -3.70 -14.55
CA LEU A 295 -13.25 -3.43 -13.15
C LEU A 295 -13.92 -2.15 -12.66
N LEU A 296 -13.86 -1.07 -13.46
CA LEU A 296 -14.52 0.20 -13.13
C LEU A 296 -16.05 0.04 -13.04
N ILE A 297 -16.65 -0.73 -13.97
CA ILE A 297 -18.08 -1.04 -13.96
C ILE A 297 -18.48 -1.84 -12.72
N ARG A 298 -17.70 -2.87 -12.37
CA ARG A 298 -17.95 -3.66 -11.14
C ARG A 298 -17.81 -2.78 -9.89
N ASN A 299 -16.80 -1.92 -9.83
CA ASN A 299 -16.62 -0.97 -8.74
C ASN A 299 -17.80 -0.02 -8.59
N LEU A 300 -18.28 0.58 -9.69
CA LEU A 300 -19.46 1.45 -9.68
C LEU A 300 -20.69 0.71 -9.13
N ALA A 301 -20.90 -0.53 -9.55
CA ALA A 301 -22.06 -1.29 -9.10
C ALA A 301 -21.95 -1.71 -7.62
N ARG A 302 -20.74 -2.03 -7.13
CA ARG A 302 -20.48 -2.29 -5.70
C ARG A 302 -20.65 -1.03 -4.86
N ASP A 303 -20.07 0.09 -5.28
CA ASP A 303 -20.20 1.38 -4.58
C ASP A 303 -21.65 1.84 -4.54
N THR A 304 -22.41 1.69 -5.64
CA THR A 304 -23.86 2.01 -5.66
C THR A 304 -24.64 1.24 -4.60
N ARG A 305 -24.39 -0.07 -4.44
CA ARG A 305 -25.04 -0.88 -3.40
C ARG A 305 -24.64 -0.41 -2.00
N TYR A 306 -23.35 -0.11 -1.80
CA TYR A 306 -22.85 0.45 -0.54
C TYR A 306 -23.52 1.77 -0.20
N ARG A 307 -23.46 2.76 -1.11
CA ARG A 307 -24.06 4.09 -0.91
C ARG A 307 -25.57 4.00 -0.67
N LEU A 308 -26.27 3.10 -1.37
CA LEU A 308 -27.69 2.82 -1.13
C LEU A 308 -27.93 2.37 0.33
N SER A 309 -27.16 1.38 0.80
CA SER A 309 -27.22 0.93 2.19
C SER A 309 -26.90 2.05 3.17
N SER A 310 -25.85 2.84 2.94
CA SER A 310 -25.44 3.94 3.82
C SER A 310 -26.48 5.06 3.88
N VAL A 311 -27.12 5.40 2.76
CA VAL A 311 -28.22 6.38 2.71
C VAL A 311 -29.41 5.88 3.51
N ILE A 312 -29.80 4.61 3.35
CA ILE A 312 -30.91 4.01 4.13
C ILE A 312 -30.60 4.08 5.63
N THR A 313 -29.40 3.66 6.05
CA THR A 313 -28.98 3.70 7.46
C THR A 313 -29.01 5.12 8.01
N ALA A 314 -28.42 6.10 7.30
CA ALA A 314 -28.35 7.48 7.76
C ALA A 314 -29.74 8.13 7.87
N ARG A 315 -30.61 7.94 6.87
CA ARG A 315 -31.99 8.46 6.89
C ARG A 315 -32.83 7.80 7.98
N THR A 316 -32.64 6.50 8.24
CA THR A 316 -33.29 5.79 9.34
C THR A 316 -32.91 6.40 10.68
N ALA A 317 -31.62 6.67 10.90
CA ALA A 317 -31.13 7.30 12.11
C ALA A 317 -31.67 8.74 12.29
N ALA A 318 -31.90 9.46 11.18
CA ALA A 318 -32.48 10.79 11.17
C ALA A 318 -34.02 10.83 11.26
N GLY A 319 -34.70 9.67 11.19
CA GLY A 319 -36.17 9.60 11.16
C GLY A 319 -36.79 10.15 9.86
N GLU A 320 -36.02 10.14 8.77
CA GLU A 320 -36.44 10.67 7.47
C GLU A 320 -37.13 9.60 6.60
N PRO A 321 -38.00 10.00 5.66
CA PRO A 321 -38.66 9.06 4.75
C PRO A 321 -37.68 8.24 3.93
N LEU A 322 -37.86 6.92 3.87
CA LEU A 322 -37.00 6.00 3.11
C LEU A 322 -37.52 5.70 1.69
N GLY A 323 -38.80 5.95 1.42
CA GLY A 323 -39.44 5.58 0.16
C GLY A 323 -39.28 4.10 -0.16
N GLU A 324 -38.96 3.80 -1.43
CA GLU A 324 -38.74 2.43 -1.92
C GLU A 324 -37.29 1.94 -1.73
N LEU A 325 -36.37 2.78 -1.22
CA LEU A 325 -34.94 2.44 -1.12
C LEU A 325 -34.65 1.09 -0.43
N PRO A 326 -35.32 0.72 0.69
CA PRO A 326 -35.07 -0.58 1.33
C PRO A 326 -35.43 -1.78 0.45
N GLN A 327 -36.53 -1.69 -0.30
CA GLN A 327 -36.93 -2.74 -1.24
C GLN A 327 -35.93 -2.84 -2.39
N LEU A 328 -35.50 -1.70 -2.94
CA LEU A 328 -34.51 -1.66 -4.01
C LEU A 328 -33.16 -2.23 -3.59
N LEU A 329 -32.74 -2.07 -2.33
CA LEU A 329 -31.53 -2.70 -1.79
C LEU A 329 -31.68 -4.23 -1.72
N GLN A 330 -32.85 -4.72 -1.31
CA GLN A 330 -33.14 -6.15 -1.23
C GLN A 330 -33.17 -6.81 -2.61
N GLU A 331 -33.72 -6.12 -3.61
CA GLU A 331 -33.80 -6.59 -5.00
C GLU A 331 -32.51 -6.34 -5.80
N TYR A 332 -31.54 -5.62 -5.24
CA TYR A 332 -30.29 -5.31 -5.91
C TYR A 332 -29.50 -6.59 -6.20
N PRO A 333 -29.08 -6.84 -7.47
CA PRO A 333 -28.45 -8.10 -7.84
C PRO A 333 -27.08 -8.28 -7.19
N ASP A 334 -26.69 -9.54 -7.02
CA ASP A 334 -25.30 -9.92 -6.72
C ASP A 334 -24.50 -9.98 -8.03
N LEU A 335 -23.44 -9.19 -8.12
CA LEU A 335 -22.65 -8.98 -9.33
C LEU A 335 -21.28 -9.66 -9.27
N ASP A 336 -20.91 -10.24 -8.13
CA ASP A 336 -19.59 -10.85 -7.92
C ASP A 336 -19.56 -12.34 -8.31
N ASN A 337 -20.74 -12.91 -8.60
CA ASN A 337 -20.88 -14.29 -9.07
C ASN A 337 -20.67 -14.43 -10.59
N ALA A 338 -20.67 -13.32 -11.33
CA ALA A 338 -20.54 -13.31 -12.78
C ALA A 338 -19.16 -12.77 -13.19
N GLU A 339 -18.45 -13.53 -14.03
CA GLU A 339 -17.17 -13.10 -14.60
C GLU A 339 -17.32 -11.80 -15.42
N GLN A 340 -18.38 -11.72 -16.23
CA GLN A 340 -18.69 -10.55 -17.02
C GLN A 340 -19.29 -9.44 -16.15
N ALA A 341 -18.63 -8.28 -16.13
CA ALA A 341 -19.13 -7.10 -15.43
C ALA A 341 -20.26 -6.43 -16.23
N THR A 342 -21.42 -6.26 -15.60
CA THR A 342 -22.58 -5.57 -16.17
C THR A 342 -23.19 -4.60 -15.18
N LEU A 343 -23.57 -3.41 -15.62
CA LEU A 343 -24.35 -2.49 -14.78
C LEU A 343 -25.81 -2.95 -14.68
N PRO A 344 -26.40 -2.99 -13.48
CA PRO A 344 -27.81 -3.29 -13.29
C PRO A 344 -28.65 -2.05 -13.62
N THR A 345 -28.78 -1.74 -14.91
CA THR A 345 -29.42 -0.51 -15.42
C THR A 345 -30.85 -0.31 -14.94
N GLN A 346 -31.62 -1.40 -14.76
CA GLN A 346 -32.97 -1.34 -14.19
C GLN A 346 -32.95 -0.90 -12.72
N SER A 347 -32.05 -1.47 -11.91
CA SER A 347 -31.87 -1.07 -10.52
C SER A 347 -31.39 0.38 -10.42
N PHE A 348 -30.47 0.81 -11.29
CA PHE A 348 -29.99 2.20 -11.33
C PHE A 348 -31.14 3.18 -11.64
N ALA A 349 -31.95 2.88 -12.66
CA ALA A 349 -33.10 3.71 -13.00
C ALA A 349 -34.15 3.77 -11.88
N ALA A 350 -34.41 2.65 -11.21
CA ALA A 350 -35.34 2.59 -10.08
C ALA A 350 -34.82 3.38 -8.86
N ILE A 351 -33.52 3.26 -8.54
CA ILE A 351 -32.88 4.05 -7.48
C ILE A 351 -32.96 5.54 -7.82
N ALA A 352 -32.60 5.94 -9.05
CA ALA A 352 -32.70 7.34 -9.49
C ALA A 352 -34.12 7.91 -9.33
N ALA A 353 -35.15 7.15 -9.73
CA ALA A 353 -36.54 7.56 -9.56
C ALA A 353 -36.93 7.70 -8.08
N ALA A 354 -36.52 6.75 -7.23
CA ALA A 354 -36.77 6.79 -5.80
C ALA A 354 -36.07 7.98 -5.12
N LEU A 355 -34.84 8.30 -5.52
CA LEU A 355 -34.11 9.47 -5.04
C LEU A 355 -34.80 10.77 -5.44
N GLY A 356 -35.27 10.89 -6.69
CA GLY A 356 -36.04 12.06 -7.14
C GLY A 356 -37.33 12.24 -6.35
N GLY A 357 -38.04 11.15 -6.03
CA GLY A 357 -39.23 11.18 -5.16
C GLY A 357 -38.95 11.64 -3.72
N LEU A 358 -37.70 11.52 -3.25
CA LEU A 358 -37.23 11.97 -1.94
C LEU A 358 -36.55 13.35 -1.98
N GLY A 359 -36.42 13.98 -3.15
CA GLY A 359 -35.69 15.24 -3.33
C GLY A 359 -34.16 15.11 -3.19
N ILE A 360 -33.61 13.94 -3.56
CA ILE A 360 -32.18 13.62 -3.49
C ILE A 360 -31.60 13.53 -4.92
N ASP A 361 -31.73 14.60 -5.69
CA ASP A 361 -31.35 14.67 -7.11
C ASP A 361 -30.29 15.75 -7.39
N SER A 362 -29.62 16.27 -6.35
CA SER A 362 -28.65 17.36 -6.47
C SER A 362 -27.45 17.08 -7.38
N GLN A 363 -27.19 15.81 -7.72
CA GLN A 363 -26.08 15.41 -8.60
C GLN A 363 -26.54 14.82 -9.94
N ALA A 364 -27.82 14.92 -10.29
CA ALA A 364 -28.36 14.30 -11.51
C ALA A 364 -27.70 14.82 -12.80
N ASP A 365 -27.32 16.10 -12.83
CA ASP A 365 -26.65 16.75 -13.96
C ASP A 365 -25.15 16.94 -13.75
N ALA A 366 -24.59 16.40 -12.66
CA ALA A 366 -23.19 16.58 -12.32
C ALA A 366 -22.27 15.79 -13.27
N VAL A 367 -21.31 16.49 -13.87
CA VAL A 367 -20.30 15.87 -14.75
C VAL A 367 -19.21 15.18 -13.93
N GLU A 368 -18.79 15.84 -12.84
CA GLU A 368 -17.72 15.40 -11.95
C GLU A 368 -18.28 14.73 -10.70
N PRO A 369 -17.55 13.76 -10.11
CA PRO A 369 -17.96 13.14 -8.85
C PRO A 369 -18.00 14.15 -7.70
N PRO A 370 -18.85 13.91 -6.68
CA PRO A 370 -18.81 14.66 -5.44
C PRO A 370 -17.43 14.55 -4.76
N SER A 371 -17.00 15.59 -4.04
CA SER A 371 -15.78 15.52 -3.24
C SER A 371 -16.04 14.72 -1.96
N GLU A 372 -15.24 13.69 -1.67
CA GLU A 372 -15.26 13.02 -0.37
C GLU A 372 -14.14 13.60 0.52
N ARG A 373 -14.51 14.33 1.58
CA ARG A 373 -13.57 14.84 2.60
C ARG A 373 -13.33 13.75 3.67
N TRP A 374 -12.59 14.08 4.72
CA TRP A 374 -12.39 13.18 5.88
C TRP A 374 -13.73 12.82 6.53
N GLY A 375 -14.29 11.68 6.16
CA GLY A 375 -15.63 11.24 6.55
C GLY A 375 -16.68 11.59 5.50
N CYS A 376 -17.72 10.76 5.39
CA CYS A 376 -18.84 10.97 4.47
C CYS A 376 -20.14 10.83 5.25
N GLU A 377 -20.66 11.98 5.70
CA GLU A 377 -21.94 12.09 6.39
C GLU A 377 -23.13 11.86 5.45
N GLN A 378 -24.35 11.91 5.99
CA GLN A 378 -25.58 11.63 5.24
C GLN A 378 -25.68 12.38 3.91
N ARG A 379 -25.40 13.69 3.88
CA ARG A 379 -25.48 14.48 2.64
C ARG A 379 -24.47 14.01 1.60
N CYS A 380 -23.24 13.74 2.04
CA CYS A 380 -22.20 13.18 1.18
C CYS A 380 -22.62 11.83 0.59
N GLN A 381 -23.17 10.92 1.41
CA GLN A 381 -23.64 9.61 0.93
C GLN A 381 -24.78 9.73 -0.10
N GLN A 382 -25.69 10.68 0.13
CA GLN A 382 -26.79 10.99 -0.79
C GLN A 382 -26.30 11.55 -2.12
N ASP A 383 -25.35 12.49 -2.09
CA ASP A 383 -24.76 13.08 -3.30
C ASP A 383 -24.00 12.01 -4.11
N TRP A 384 -23.21 11.14 -3.46
CA TRP A 384 -22.53 10.02 -4.12
C TRP A 384 -23.50 9.01 -4.73
N LEU A 385 -24.54 8.62 -4.01
CA LEU A 385 -25.55 7.70 -4.54
C LEU A 385 -26.27 8.29 -5.76
N SER A 386 -26.62 9.58 -5.69
CA SER A 386 -27.22 10.31 -6.82
C SER A 386 -26.27 10.34 -8.01
N TRP A 387 -25.00 10.70 -7.81
CA TRP A 387 -24.01 10.73 -8.88
C TRP A 387 -23.77 9.36 -9.52
N ASN A 388 -23.71 8.29 -8.70
CA ASN A 388 -23.51 6.92 -9.18
C ASN A 388 -24.58 6.48 -10.19
N VAL A 389 -25.84 6.81 -9.94
CA VAL A 389 -26.96 6.37 -10.80
C VAL A 389 -27.21 7.28 -12.00
N HIS A 390 -26.54 8.44 -12.08
CA HIS A 390 -26.73 9.42 -13.15
C HIS A 390 -25.48 9.64 -14.02
N GLY A 391 -24.35 10.01 -13.41
CA GLY A 391 -23.17 10.50 -14.12
C GLY A 391 -21.99 9.52 -14.19
N ALA A 392 -21.90 8.57 -13.26
CA ALA A 392 -20.69 7.78 -13.06
C ALA A 392 -20.29 6.89 -14.25
N GLN A 393 -21.26 6.28 -14.95
CA GLN A 393 -20.95 5.47 -16.13
C GLN A 393 -20.31 6.33 -17.24
N ALA A 394 -20.85 7.53 -17.49
CA ALA A 394 -20.29 8.45 -18.47
C ALA A 394 -18.89 8.95 -18.05
N ALA A 395 -18.64 9.09 -16.74
CA ALA A 395 -17.31 9.41 -16.23
C ALA A 395 -16.31 8.27 -16.51
N ILE A 396 -16.69 7.01 -16.28
CA ILE A 396 -15.88 5.84 -16.64
C ILE A 396 -15.56 5.85 -18.14
N ASP A 397 -16.56 6.11 -18.99
CA ASP A 397 -16.36 6.16 -20.44
C ASP A 397 -15.32 7.22 -20.84
N ARG A 398 -15.38 8.41 -20.24
CA ARG A 398 -14.41 9.49 -20.47
C ARG A 398 -13.02 9.11 -19.97
N SER A 399 -12.89 8.68 -18.72
CA SER A 399 -11.58 8.34 -18.13
C SER A 399 -10.86 7.25 -18.92
N VAL A 400 -11.58 6.22 -19.40
CA VAL A 400 -10.98 5.18 -20.24
C VAL A 400 -10.58 5.71 -21.61
N ALA A 401 -11.35 6.64 -22.20
CA ALA A 401 -11.06 7.23 -23.50
C ALA A 401 -9.91 8.25 -23.47
N GLU A 402 -9.65 8.87 -22.32
CA GLU A 402 -8.58 9.85 -22.12
C GLU A 402 -7.20 9.21 -21.91
N LEU A 403 -7.13 7.90 -21.61
CA LEU A 403 -5.87 7.20 -21.44
C LEU A 403 -5.05 7.18 -22.75
N ASP A 404 -3.89 7.82 -22.70
CA ASP A 404 -2.90 7.83 -23.78
C ASP A 404 -1.76 6.86 -23.45
N VAL A 405 -1.72 5.72 -24.14
CA VAL A 405 -0.68 4.69 -23.97
C VAL A 405 0.74 5.18 -24.29
N SER A 406 0.89 6.33 -24.95
CA SER A 406 2.19 6.96 -25.22
C SER A 406 2.65 7.93 -24.13
N ALA A 407 1.79 8.23 -23.16
CA ALA A 407 2.05 9.21 -22.10
C ALA A 407 1.28 8.86 -20.80
N LEU A 408 1.44 7.64 -20.31
CA LEU A 408 0.83 7.20 -19.05
C LEU A 408 1.64 7.69 -17.84
N THR A 409 0.98 7.97 -16.72
CA THR A 409 1.68 8.17 -15.44
C THR A 409 2.38 6.88 -15.00
N GLU A 410 3.27 6.99 -14.01
CA GLU A 410 3.90 5.83 -13.39
C GLU A 410 2.86 4.81 -12.88
N GLY A 411 1.87 5.28 -12.13
CA GLY A 411 0.86 4.38 -11.56
C GLY A 411 -0.13 3.82 -12.58
N GLU A 412 -0.51 4.59 -13.60
CA GLU A 412 -1.34 4.09 -14.71
C GLU A 412 -0.61 2.98 -15.48
N GLY A 413 0.65 3.22 -15.86
CA GLY A 413 1.45 2.24 -16.59
C GLY A 413 1.64 0.95 -15.81
N LEU A 414 1.96 1.05 -14.51
CA LEU A 414 2.20 -0.12 -13.67
C LEU A 414 0.91 -0.91 -13.41
N ASN A 415 -0.21 -0.24 -13.18
CA ASN A 415 -1.52 -0.90 -13.02
C ASN A 415 -1.95 -1.60 -14.32
N ILE A 416 -1.93 -0.91 -15.46
CA ILE A 416 -2.31 -1.48 -16.77
C ILE A 416 -1.47 -2.72 -17.07
N LEU A 417 -0.17 -2.66 -16.82
CA LEU A 417 0.69 -3.79 -17.08
C LEU A 417 0.45 -4.94 -16.10
N GLY A 418 0.25 -4.66 -14.81
CA GLY A 418 -0.13 -5.66 -13.81
C GLY A 418 -1.40 -6.41 -14.20
N LEU A 419 -2.41 -5.68 -14.68
CA LEU A 419 -3.66 -6.27 -15.20
C LEU A 419 -3.40 -7.22 -16.37
N LEU A 420 -2.56 -6.83 -17.32
CA LEU A 420 -2.26 -7.63 -18.51
C LEU A 420 -1.42 -8.88 -18.19
N ILE A 421 -0.46 -8.77 -17.26
CA ILE A 421 0.32 -9.92 -16.77
C ILE A 421 -0.58 -10.91 -16.04
N LYS A 422 -1.45 -10.46 -15.13
CA LYS A 422 -2.40 -11.33 -14.42
C LYS A 422 -3.35 -12.03 -15.39
N ARG A 423 -3.96 -11.26 -16.29
CA ARG A 423 -4.85 -11.81 -17.33
C ARG A 423 -4.15 -12.89 -18.14
N ARG A 424 -2.89 -12.65 -18.51
CA ARG A 424 -2.09 -13.62 -19.25
C ARG A 424 -1.82 -14.89 -18.45
N TYR A 425 -1.45 -14.75 -17.18
CA TYR A 425 -1.22 -15.88 -16.28
C TYR A 425 -2.47 -16.75 -16.13
N TYR A 426 -3.65 -16.15 -15.93
CA TYR A 426 -4.91 -16.90 -15.81
C TYR A 426 -5.27 -17.65 -17.09
N GLN A 427 -5.04 -17.04 -18.25
CA GLN A 427 -5.29 -17.68 -19.54
C GLN A 427 -4.35 -18.87 -19.79
N ASP A 428 -3.03 -18.69 -19.57
CA ASP A 428 -2.04 -19.76 -19.81
C ASP A 428 -2.24 -20.95 -18.84
N ASN A 429 -2.80 -20.73 -17.65
CA ASN A 429 -3.02 -21.76 -16.62
C ASN A 429 -4.47 -22.22 -16.47
N GLY A 430 -5.41 -21.68 -17.26
CA GLY A 430 -6.83 -22.08 -17.22
C GLY A 430 -7.50 -21.83 -15.87
N ILE A 431 -7.17 -20.72 -15.21
CA ILE A 431 -7.71 -20.37 -13.88
C ILE A 431 -9.13 -19.79 -14.04
N ASP A 432 -10.12 -20.40 -13.38
CA ASP A 432 -11.50 -19.92 -13.43
C ASP A 432 -11.73 -18.63 -12.61
N TYR A 433 -12.83 -17.94 -12.88
CA TYR A 433 -13.10 -16.63 -12.27
C TYR A 433 -13.22 -16.66 -10.73
N PRO A 434 -13.92 -17.62 -10.09
CA PRO A 434 -13.93 -17.73 -8.63
C PRO A 434 -12.53 -17.94 -8.02
N THR A 435 -11.69 -18.77 -8.64
CA THR A 435 -10.31 -18.95 -8.19
C THR A 435 -9.50 -17.66 -8.40
N GLN A 436 -9.67 -16.94 -9.52
CA GLN A 436 -9.02 -15.64 -9.73
C GLN A 436 -9.31 -14.68 -8.57
N GLN A 437 -10.58 -14.49 -8.18
CA GLN A 437 -10.96 -13.58 -7.08
C GLN A 437 -10.28 -13.95 -5.75
N CYS A 438 -10.07 -15.24 -5.51
CA CYS A 438 -9.33 -15.70 -4.33
C CYS A 438 -7.84 -15.37 -4.43
N LEU A 439 -7.19 -15.73 -5.55
CA LEU A 439 -5.75 -15.49 -5.78
C LEU A 439 -5.40 -14.00 -5.78
N GLU A 440 -6.30 -13.17 -6.30
CA GLU A 440 -6.16 -11.72 -6.32
C GLU A 440 -6.14 -11.11 -4.91
N GLY A 441 -6.75 -11.78 -3.94
CA GLY A 441 -6.88 -11.33 -2.57
C GLY A 441 -8.25 -10.73 -2.30
N PHE A 442 -9.03 -11.44 -1.50
CA PHE A 442 -10.33 -11.02 -0.95
C PHE A 442 -11.40 -10.52 -1.96
N GLY A 443 -11.26 -10.81 -3.26
CA GLY A 443 -12.14 -10.26 -4.30
C GLY A 443 -11.96 -8.74 -4.52
N THR A 444 -10.84 -8.19 -4.07
CA THR A 444 -10.49 -6.77 -4.21
C THR A 444 -10.15 -6.44 -5.65
N LEU A 445 -10.72 -5.34 -6.15
CA LEU A 445 -10.50 -4.87 -7.52
C LEU A 445 -9.16 -4.13 -7.64
N ASP A 446 -8.41 -4.44 -8.70
CA ASP A 446 -7.15 -3.79 -9.04
C ASP A 446 -7.40 -2.51 -9.87
N LEU A 447 -7.70 -1.43 -9.16
CA LEU A 447 -8.01 -0.13 -9.75
C LEU A 447 -6.85 0.84 -9.48
N PRO A 448 -6.48 1.69 -10.46
CA PRO A 448 -5.44 2.69 -10.26
C PRO A 448 -5.95 3.79 -9.32
N GLN A 449 -5.09 4.22 -8.38
CA GLN A 449 -5.27 5.47 -7.63
C GLN A 449 -4.07 6.38 -7.87
N GLN A 450 -4.35 7.60 -8.34
CA GLN A 450 -3.36 8.61 -8.69
C GLN A 450 -3.53 9.80 -7.73
N ILE A 451 -2.84 9.75 -6.58
CA ILE A 451 -2.88 10.82 -5.57
C ILE A 451 -1.45 11.23 -5.24
N ALA A 452 -1.18 12.54 -5.29
CA ALA A 452 0.05 13.13 -4.74
C ALA A 452 -0.08 13.23 -3.21
N GLY A 453 0.18 12.13 -2.51
CA GLY A 453 0.02 12.11 -1.06
C GLY A 453 0.66 10.91 -0.40
N TYR A 454 0.54 10.85 0.93
CA TYR A 454 1.04 9.74 1.72
C TYR A 454 -0.01 9.20 2.69
N LYS A 455 -0.03 7.88 2.86
CA LYS A 455 -0.91 7.24 3.83
C LYS A 455 -0.37 7.37 5.26
N PRO A 456 -1.20 7.81 6.23
CA PRO A 456 -0.98 7.50 7.62
C PRO A 456 -1.35 6.02 7.82
N ARG A 457 -0.64 5.34 8.72
CA ARG A 457 -0.92 3.94 9.06
C ARG A 457 -1.15 3.78 10.56
N PRO A 458 -1.91 2.75 10.98
CA PRO A 458 -1.99 2.36 12.38
C PRO A 458 -0.62 2.12 12.99
N LEU A 459 -0.48 2.50 14.26
CA LEU A 459 0.80 2.70 14.93
C LEU A 459 1.17 1.57 15.89
N GLU A 460 0.40 0.49 15.96
CA GLU A 460 0.80 -0.65 16.80
C GLU A 460 2.14 -1.21 16.33
N GLY A 461 3.09 -1.33 17.26
CA GLY A 461 4.46 -1.81 16.97
C GLY A 461 5.38 -0.76 16.34
N VAL A 462 4.95 0.50 16.19
CA VAL A 462 5.77 1.57 15.56
C VAL A 462 7.12 1.78 16.23
N TRP A 463 7.25 1.45 17.52
CA TRP A 463 8.53 1.51 18.23
C TRP A 463 9.63 0.72 17.49
N ALA A 464 9.28 -0.38 16.83
CA ALA A 464 10.24 -1.25 16.16
C ALA A 464 10.60 -0.82 14.72
N THR A 465 10.18 0.37 14.28
CA THR A 465 10.28 0.79 12.87
C THR A 465 10.93 2.17 12.66
N PRO A 466 12.05 2.51 13.34
CA PRO A 466 12.85 3.65 12.93
C PRO A 466 13.66 3.36 11.66
N PRO A 467 14.05 4.39 10.89
CA PRO A 467 13.64 5.79 11.02
C PRO A 467 12.21 6.05 10.48
N PHE A 468 11.63 7.17 10.90
CA PHE A 468 10.27 7.59 10.63
C PHE A 468 10.15 8.56 9.44
N LEU A 469 8.90 8.88 9.09
CA LEU A 469 8.45 9.41 7.79
C LEU A 469 8.60 8.42 6.64
N HIS A 470 7.98 8.74 5.51
CA HIS A 470 7.99 7.86 4.34
C HIS A 470 9.38 7.65 3.76
N ASN A 471 10.30 8.58 3.99
CA ASN A 471 11.67 8.58 3.49
C ASN A 471 12.72 8.37 4.60
N GLY A 472 12.31 7.97 5.81
CA GLY A 472 13.24 7.64 6.90
C GLY A 472 14.12 8.81 7.35
N SER A 473 13.62 10.04 7.25
CA SER A 473 14.36 11.29 7.50
C SER A 473 14.29 11.79 8.96
N VAL A 474 13.61 11.05 9.85
CA VAL A 474 13.51 11.37 11.28
C VAL A 474 13.87 10.14 12.12
N PRO A 475 14.91 10.16 12.97
CA PRO A 475 15.45 8.93 13.56
C PRO A 475 14.69 8.37 14.76
N THR A 476 13.95 9.24 15.48
CA THR A 476 13.28 8.90 16.74
C THR A 476 11.84 9.43 16.75
N ILE A 477 10.93 8.77 17.47
CA ILE A 477 9.56 9.26 17.66
C ILE A 477 9.58 10.60 18.40
N TYR A 478 10.48 10.78 19.37
CA TYR A 478 10.61 12.06 20.07
C TYR A 478 10.88 13.21 19.09
N GLU A 479 11.80 13.04 18.12
CA GLU A 479 12.04 14.06 17.09
C GLU A 479 10.89 14.21 16.09
N MET A 480 10.11 13.15 15.85
CA MET A 480 8.91 13.25 15.03
C MET A 480 7.91 14.25 15.62
N LEU A 481 7.89 14.37 16.96
CA LEU A 481 7.01 15.27 17.71
C LEU A 481 7.63 16.66 17.95
N LEU A 482 8.88 16.90 17.56
CA LEU A 482 9.47 18.24 17.56
C LEU A 482 8.94 19.07 16.37
N PRO A 483 8.92 20.41 16.50
CA PRO A 483 8.83 21.30 15.35
C PRO A 483 9.89 20.92 14.29
N PRO A 484 9.56 20.88 12.99
CA PRO A 484 10.49 20.42 11.96
C PRO A 484 11.85 21.11 11.96
N GLU A 485 11.90 22.40 12.28
CA GLU A 485 13.13 23.19 12.37
C GLU A 485 14.05 22.80 13.55
N GLN A 486 13.54 22.03 14.50
CA GLN A 486 14.30 21.48 15.64
C GLN A 486 14.74 20.03 15.41
N ARG A 487 14.26 19.39 14.34
CA ARG A 487 14.70 18.04 13.95
C ARG A 487 16.12 18.13 13.41
N ARG A 488 16.92 17.09 13.64
CA ARG A 488 18.29 17.09 13.12
C ARG A 488 18.33 17.12 11.59
N ALA A 489 19.26 17.90 11.05
CA ALA A 489 19.44 18.03 9.60
C ALA A 489 20.30 16.90 8.99
N ARG A 490 21.10 16.21 9.82
CA ARG A 490 22.00 15.16 9.37
C ARG A 490 22.25 14.13 10.45
N PHE A 491 22.25 12.84 10.10
CA PHE A 491 22.47 11.76 11.07
C PHE A 491 22.95 10.45 10.43
N LEU A 492 23.59 9.59 11.22
CA LEU A 492 24.11 8.31 10.73
C LEU A 492 23.02 7.24 10.75
N VAL A 493 22.89 6.52 9.63
CA VAL A 493 22.00 5.37 9.46
C VAL A 493 22.83 4.16 9.10
N GLY A 494 22.56 3.00 9.71
CA GLY A 494 23.30 1.75 9.45
C GLY A 494 23.72 1.04 10.73
N SER A 495 23.95 1.80 11.81
CA SER A 495 23.89 1.23 13.16
C SER A 495 22.45 0.84 13.50
N ARG A 496 22.31 -0.21 14.32
CA ARG A 496 21.01 -0.70 14.82
C ARG A 496 20.93 -0.63 16.35
N ASP A 497 21.86 0.11 16.96
CA ASP A 497 21.77 0.43 18.38
C ASP A 497 20.53 1.31 18.60
N TYR A 498 19.77 0.99 19.63
CA TYR A 498 18.40 1.46 19.81
C TYR A 498 18.28 2.33 21.06
N ASP A 499 17.68 3.51 20.92
CA ASP A 499 17.35 4.44 21.99
C ASP A 499 15.92 4.16 22.48
N SER A 500 15.81 3.54 23.65
CA SER A 500 14.54 3.19 24.28
C SER A 500 13.82 4.36 24.97
N GLU A 501 14.53 5.47 25.21
CA GLU A 501 13.96 6.67 25.81
C GLU A 501 13.30 7.56 24.76
N ARG A 502 13.93 7.70 23.58
CA ARG A 502 13.40 8.51 22.46
C ARG A 502 12.65 7.71 21.40
N LEU A 503 12.65 6.38 21.50
CA LEU A 503 12.04 5.44 20.55
C LEU A 503 12.62 5.58 19.14
N GLY A 504 13.83 5.08 18.93
CA GLY A 504 14.43 5.04 17.61
C GLY A 504 15.87 4.56 17.60
N TYR A 505 16.62 4.92 16.55
CA TYR A 505 18.05 4.58 16.48
C TYR A 505 18.93 5.59 17.22
N VAL A 506 20.02 5.10 17.77
CA VAL A 506 21.18 5.92 18.14
C VAL A 506 21.88 6.31 16.84
N VAL A 507 22.04 7.62 16.62
CA VAL A 507 22.49 8.14 15.32
C VAL A 507 23.77 8.97 15.36
N GLU A 508 24.37 9.07 16.55
CA GLU A 508 25.73 9.58 16.74
C GLU A 508 26.60 8.38 17.14
N PRO A 509 27.59 8.00 16.31
CA PRO A 509 28.46 6.89 16.62
C PRO A 509 29.40 7.25 17.77
N ASP A 510 29.55 6.35 18.75
CA ASP A 510 30.51 6.51 19.86
C ASP A 510 31.97 6.36 19.38
N ASP A 511 32.18 5.57 18.32
CA ASP A 511 33.48 5.30 17.70
C ASP A 511 33.56 5.96 16.30
N PRO A 512 34.56 6.82 16.03
CA PRO A 512 34.80 7.36 14.70
C PRO A 512 34.91 6.31 13.58
N ALA A 513 35.34 5.08 13.88
CA ALA A 513 35.38 4.00 12.90
C ALA A 513 33.98 3.48 12.49
N GLU A 514 32.96 3.63 13.35
CA GLU A 514 31.56 3.34 13.00
C GLU A 514 30.96 4.40 12.08
N ALA A 515 31.49 5.64 12.11
CA ALA A 515 31.07 6.72 11.22
C ALA A 515 31.41 6.44 9.74
N ASP A 516 32.48 5.68 9.48
CA ASP A 516 32.91 5.27 8.14
C ASP A 516 32.15 4.02 7.62
N ALA A 517 31.42 3.31 8.49
CA ALA A 517 30.68 2.10 8.15
C ALA A 517 29.18 2.35 7.87
N GLY A 518 28.66 3.52 8.27
CA GLY A 518 27.26 3.91 8.07
C GLY A 518 27.04 4.83 6.87
N PHE A 519 25.78 5.23 6.69
CA PHE A 519 25.33 6.20 5.70
C PHE A 519 24.88 7.48 6.40
N TRP A 520 25.50 8.61 6.06
CA TRP A 520 25.05 9.91 6.55
C TRP A 520 23.86 10.41 5.73
N LEU A 521 22.69 10.38 6.35
CA LEU A 521 21.47 10.92 5.76
C LEU A 521 21.43 12.43 5.97
N ASP A 522 21.37 13.19 4.88
CA ASP A 522 21.29 14.65 4.85
C ASP A 522 19.89 15.08 4.39
N THR A 523 19.16 15.77 5.27
CA THR A 523 17.77 16.19 5.04
C THR A 523 17.64 17.49 4.27
N SER A 524 18.75 18.07 3.79
CA SER A 524 18.74 19.19 2.84
C SER A 524 18.64 18.75 1.38
N VAL A 525 18.75 17.44 1.12
CA VAL A 525 18.64 16.83 -0.22
C VAL A 525 17.18 16.51 -0.52
N ALA A 526 16.70 16.87 -1.72
CA ALA A 526 15.36 16.48 -2.17
C ALA A 526 15.21 14.94 -2.18
N GLY A 527 14.07 14.45 -1.70
CA GLY A 527 13.84 13.04 -1.39
C GLY A 527 14.18 12.68 0.06
N ASN A 528 14.97 13.51 0.77
CA ASN A 528 15.34 13.32 2.17
C ASN A 528 14.76 14.39 3.11
N TYR A 529 13.90 15.31 2.66
CA TYR A 529 13.37 16.36 3.53
C TYR A 529 12.66 15.75 4.74
N ASN A 530 12.92 16.33 5.92
CA ASN A 530 12.33 15.96 7.20
C ASN A 530 11.22 16.95 7.63
N SER A 531 10.63 17.67 6.66
CA SER A 531 9.57 18.64 6.85
C SER A 531 8.21 17.98 7.12
N GLY A 532 7.20 18.80 7.44
CA GLY A 532 5.82 18.37 7.56
C GLY A 532 5.53 17.53 8.80
N HIS A 533 4.30 17.03 8.88
CA HIS A 533 3.76 16.35 10.05
C HIS A 533 4.08 17.18 11.32
N ALA A 534 3.79 18.48 11.25
CA ALA A 534 4.26 19.46 12.23
C ALA A 534 3.22 19.74 13.32
N PHE A 535 3.68 19.70 14.57
CA PHE A 535 2.93 20.10 15.76
C PHE A 535 3.41 21.48 16.20
N VAL A 536 2.93 22.53 15.53
CA VAL A 536 3.40 23.91 15.69
C VAL A 536 2.28 24.94 15.73
N ALA A 537 1.00 24.53 15.66
CA ALA A 537 -0.10 25.47 15.79
C ALA A 537 -0.11 26.07 17.20
N ASP A 538 -0.15 27.39 17.29
CA ASP A 538 -0.35 28.09 18.57
C ASP A 538 -1.78 27.83 19.11
N ALA A 539 -1.98 28.10 20.40
CA ALA A 539 -3.23 27.79 21.08
C ALA A 539 -4.46 28.49 20.46
N ASP A 540 -4.32 29.74 20.00
CA ASP A 540 -5.42 30.49 19.40
C ASP A 540 -5.77 29.93 18.01
N SER A 541 -4.74 29.65 17.21
CA SER A 541 -4.91 29.03 15.88
C SER A 541 -5.50 27.63 15.97
N TRP A 542 -5.06 26.82 16.93
CA TRP A 542 -5.61 25.48 17.17
C TRP A 542 -7.06 25.53 17.65
N ALA A 543 -7.39 26.44 18.57
CA ALA A 543 -8.77 26.62 19.05
C ALA A 543 -9.71 27.01 17.91
N ARG A 544 -9.34 28.01 17.10
CA ARG A 544 -10.13 28.44 15.92
C ARG A 544 -10.27 27.34 14.87
N PHE A 545 -9.20 26.57 14.63
CA PHE A 545 -9.26 25.40 13.75
C PHE A 545 -10.23 24.35 14.27
N GLY A 546 -10.28 24.13 15.60
CA GLY A 546 -11.24 23.22 16.22
C GLY A 546 -12.70 23.68 16.09
N GLU A 547 -12.96 24.98 16.06
CA GLU A 547 -14.30 25.56 15.87
C GLU A 547 -14.79 25.44 14.43
N ASP A 548 -13.95 25.84 13.46
CA ASP A 548 -14.26 25.73 12.03
C ASP A 548 -12.97 25.52 11.21
N PRO A 549 -12.61 24.26 10.90
CA PRO A 549 -11.43 23.94 10.10
C PRO A 549 -11.42 24.56 8.70
N GLN A 550 -12.59 24.89 8.14
CA GLN A 550 -12.71 25.44 6.78
C GLN A 550 -12.51 26.95 6.77
N ALA A 551 -13.08 27.65 7.75
CA ALA A 551 -12.88 29.09 7.91
C ALA A 551 -11.48 29.42 8.46
N HIS A 552 -10.88 28.52 9.22
CA HIS A 552 -9.59 28.71 9.89
C HIS A 552 -8.62 27.57 9.60
N PRO A 553 -8.23 27.33 8.34
CA PRO A 553 -7.32 26.25 8.00
C PRO A 553 -5.94 26.48 8.61
N LEU A 554 -5.31 25.41 9.07
CA LEU A 554 -3.90 25.45 9.48
C LEU A 554 -2.98 25.65 8.26
N PRO A 555 -1.78 26.22 8.45
CA PRO A 555 -0.77 26.27 7.41
C PRO A 555 -0.44 24.86 6.86
N LYS A 556 -0.07 24.80 5.58
CA LYS A 556 0.39 23.56 4.93
C LYS A 556 1.47 22.87 5.77
N GLY A 557 1.34 21.57 5.99
CA GLY A 557 2.25 20.76 6.80
C GLY A 557 2.05 20.81 8.31
N VAL A 558 1.16 21.67 8.82
CA VAL A 558 0.81 21.75 10.25
C VAL A 558 -0.42 20.90 10.52
N ILE A 559 -0.29 19.91 11.41
CA ILE A 559 -1.32 18.91 11.69
C ILE A 559 -1.85 18.93 13.12
N GLY A 560 -1.25 19.74 14.00
CA GLY A 560 -1.64 19.76 15.40
C GLY A 560 -1.02 20.91 16.20
N PRO A 561 -1.43 21.04 17.47
CA PRO A 561 -0.94 22.06 18.38
C PRO A 561 0.52 21.83 18.75
N LEU A 562 1.22 22.90 19.12
CA LEU A 562 2.56 22.78 19.69
C LEU A 562 2.52 21.98 21.00
N LEU A 563 3.29 20.89 21.04
CA LEU A 563 3.39 20.02 22.22
C LEU A 563 4.46 20.52 23.20
N SER A 564 4.23 20.35 24.50
CA SER A 564 5.26 20.49 25.52
C SER A 564 6.22 19.31 25.49
N ASP A 565 7.40 19.45 26.10
CA ASP A 565 8.35 18.34 26.20
C ASP A 565 7.77 17.14 26.97
N GLU A 566 7.02 17.42 28.04
CA GLU A 566 6.33 16.39 28.82
C GLU A 566 5.31 15.61 27.98
N GLN A 567 4.48 16.32 27.19
CA GLN A 567 3.50 15.71 26.29
C GLN A 567 4.15 14.83 25.21
N ARG A 568 5.31 15.25 24.67
CA ARG A 568 6.05 14.43 23.69
C ARG A 568 6.45 13.09 24.28
N TYR A 569 7.03 13.10 25.47
CA TYR A 569 7.43 11.86 26.11
C TYR A 569 6.25 11.04 26.64
N GLU A 570 5.12 11.66 26.98
CA GLU A 570 3.87 10.94 27.27
C GLU A 570 3.41 10.14 26.05
N LEU A 571 3.40 10.76 24.87
CA LEU A 571 3.12 10.07 23.60
C LEU A 571 4.14 8.96 23.31
N VAL A 572 5.45 9.22 23.50
CA VAL A 572 6.50 8.21 23.34
C VAL A 572 6.25 6.99 24.24
N GLU A 573 5.91 7.22 25.51
CA GLU A 573 5.64 6.14 26.47
C GLU A 573 4.41 5.33 26.07
N TYR A 574 3.35 5.99 25.61
CA TYR A 574 2.14 5.34 25.11
C TYR A 574 2.40 4.48 23.86
N LEU A 575 3.19 4.99 22.90
CA LEU A 575 3.48 4.27 21.65
C LEU A 575 4.30 2.99 21.85
N LYS A 576 4.95 2.79 23.01
CA LYS A 576 5.52 1.50 23.41
C LYS A 576 4.45 0.42 23.55
N ILE A 577 3.27 0.78 24.05
CA ILE A 577 2.22 -0.17 24.46
C ILE A 577 0.92 -0.05 23.66
N HIS A 578 0.82 0.91 22.74
CA HIS A 578 -0.35 1.10 21.87
C HIS A 578 -0.78 -0.22 21.19
N ARG A 579 -2.11 -0.39 21.05
CA ARG A 579 -2.76 -1.59 20.51
C ARG A 579 -3.82 -1.19 19.50
N ASP A 580 -3.74 -1.80 18.33
CA ASP A 580 -4.83 -1.78 17.36
C ASP A 580 -5.80 -2.95 17.65
N PRO A 581 -7.03 -2.92 17.12
CA PRO A 581 -7.94 -4.05 17.23
C PRO A 581 -7.30 -5.34 16.70
N PRO A 582 -7.34 -6.44 17.48
CA PRO A 582 -6.69 -7.67 17.10
C PRO A 582 -7.36 -8.30 15.88
N THR A 583 -6.61 -9.15 15.18
CA THR A 583 -7.23 -10.07 14.22
C THR A 583 -8.18 -11.02 14.96
N PRO A 584 -9.41 -11.27 14.47
CA PRO A 584 -10.29 -12.27 15.06
C PRO A 584 -9.61 -13.62 15.20
N ALA A 585 -9.82 -14.32 16.32
CA ALA A 585 -9.12 -15.58 16.62
C ALA A 585 -9.49 -16.71 15.64
N GLU A 586 -10.68 -16.61 15.05
CA GLU A 586 -11.25 -17.46 14.02
C GLU A 586 -10.81 -17.07 12.60
N PHE A 587 -10.05 -15.99 12.41
CA PHE A 587 -9.55 -15.60 11.10
C PHE A 587 -8.64 -16.68 10.51
N ARG A 588 -8.95 -17.11 9.29
CA ARG A 588 -8.11 -18.03 8.52
C ARG A 588 -7.98 -17.46 7.11
N PRO A 589 -6.75 -17.42 6.55
CA PRO A 589 -6.56 -17.15 5.13
C PRO A 589 -7.45 -18.04 4.27
N ALA A 590 -7.94 -17.52 3.16
CA ALA A 590 -8.74 -18.32 2.23
C ALA A 590 -7.86 -19.42 1.59
N ASP A 591 -8.36 -20.65 1.55
CA ASP A 591 -7.71 -21.72 0.78
C ASP A 591 -8.12 -21.58 -0.69
N CYS A 592 -7.27 -20.92 -1.47
CA CYS A 592 -7.51 -20.69 -2.90
C CYS A 592 -7.21 -21.91 -3.78
N ALA A 593 -6.55 -22.94 -3.27
CA ALA A 593 -6.14 -24.12 -4.03
C ALA A 593 -7.15 -25.28 -3.93
N ASN A 594 -7.96 -25.35 -2.86
CA ASN A 594 -8.87 -26.47 -2.59
C ASN A 594 -10.37 -26.12 -2.45
N ARG A 595 -10.81 -24.90 -2.75
CA ARG A 595 -12.24 -24.55 -2.66
C ARG A 595 -13.03 -24.98 -3.89
N ALA A 596 -14.21 -25.56 -3.67
CA ALA A 596 -15.23 -25.67 -4.70
C ALA A 596 -15.78 -24.27 -5.04
N PRO A 597 -16.10 -23.96 -6.31
CA PRO A 597 -16.57 -22.64 -6.75
C PRO A 597 -17.77 -22.07 -5.96
N ALA A 598 -18.61 -22.93 -5.38
CA ALA A 598 -19.80 -22.54 -4.61
C ALA A 598 -19.50 -21.99 -3.20
N ASP A 599 -18.35 -22.34 -2.60
CA ASP A 599 -18.00 -21.94 -1.23
C ASP A 599 -17.22 -20.61 -1.17
N VAL A 600 -16.81 -20.09 -2.34
CA VAL A 600 -16.13 -18.78 -2.46
C VAL A 600 -17.14 -17.64 -2.40
N LEU A 601 -18.37 -17.86 -2.88
CA LEU A 601 -19.33 -16.80 -3.18
C LEU A 601 -20.59 -16.82 -2.30
N ALA A 602 -20.70 -17.75 -1.34
CA ALA A 602 -21.85 -17.85 -0.47
C ALA A 602 -21.93 -16.65 0.50
N GLU A 603 -23.07 -15.95 0.51
CA GLU A 603 -23.37 -14.92 1.51
C GLU A 603 -23.30 -15.54 2.92
N PRO A 604 -22.58 -14.95 3.89
CA PRO A 604 -22.70 -15.38 5.27
C PRO A 604 -24.09 -15.01 5.79
N GLU A 605 -24.80 -15.97 6.40
CA GLU A 605 -26.00 -15.69 7.20
C GLU A 605 -25.64 -14.65 8.26
N ILE A 606 -26.15 -13.43 8.10
CA ILE A 606 -26.06 -12.40 9.14
C ILE A 606 -26.96 -12.87 10.27
N ALA A 607 -26.37 -13.48 11.28
CA ALA A 607 -27.06 -13.70 12.55
C ALA A 607 -27.42 -12.33 13.14
N ALA A 608 -28.70 -11.95 13.02
CA ALA A 608 -29.26 -10.78 13.66
C ALA A 608 -29.08 -10.93 15.18
N GLN A 609 -28.03 -10.34 15.74
CA GLN A 609 -27.92 -10.17 17.18
C GLN A 609 -28.85 -9.03 17.60
N SER A 610 -30.08 -9.39 17.97
CA SER A 610 -30.98 -8.50 18.68
C SER A 610 -30.31 -8.08 19.99
N SER A 611 -30.05 -6.77 20.14
CA SER A 611 -29.58 -6.18 21.39
C SER A 611 -30.65 -6.30 22.47
N SER A 612 -30.59 -7.34 23.30
CA SER A 612 -31.24 -7.31 24.61
C SER A 612 -30.32 -6.55 25.57
N ALA A 613 -30.52 -5.24 25.69
CA ALA A 613 -29.96 -4.44 26.77
C ALA A 613 -30.62 -4.91 28.08
N GLY A 614 -29.95 -5.85 28.76
CA GLY A 614 -30.27 -6.24 30.12
C GLY A 614 -29.78 -5.18 31.09
N ALA A 615 -30.69 -4.36 31.60
CA ALA A 615 -30.47 -3.55 32.78
C ALA A 615 -29.98 -4.45 33.93
N ARG A 616 -28.82 -4.12 34.51
CA ARG A 616 -28.47 -4.55 35.87
C ARG A 616 -28.36 -3.33 36.75
N SER A 617 -29.35 -3.24 37.62
CA SER A 617 -29.43 -2.40 38.80
C SER A 617 -28.36 -2.77 39.83
N ASP A 618 -27.98 -1.76 40.61
CA ASP A 618 -27.25 -1.84 41.87
C ASP A 618 -27.72 -2.98 42.81
N ALA A 619 -26.75 -3.58 43.51
CA ALA A 619 -26.74 -3.80 44.97
C ALA A 619 -25.58 -4.72 45.38
N GLY A 620 -24.78 -4.32 46.38
CA GLY A 620 -23.90 -5.19 47.17
C GLY A 620 -22.49 -4.68 47.34
#